data_AF-A0A9Q3L5K5-F1
#
_entry.id   AF-A0A9Q3L5K5-F1
#
_cell.length_a   1.000
_cell.length_b   1.000
_cell.length_c   1.000
_cell.angle_alpha   90.00
_cell.angle_beta   90.00
_cell.angle_gamma   90.00
#
_symmetry.space_group_name_H-M   'P 1'
#
loop_
_entity.id
_entity.type
_entity.pdbx_description
1 polymer ?
#
loop_
_entity_poly.entity_id
_entity_poly.type
_entity_poly.pdbx_seq_one_letter_code
_entity_poly.pdbx_strand_id
1 'polypeptide(L)' 'MTVCIDNAQNPLIIDSGAHCSIVARNYLDTHFPNWEKQLLPTKAKNFKSALEKMTSIGTIIKEIIKPHRKGNIRLIPEF' A
#
# COMPACT_ATOMS: atom_id res chain seq x y z
N MET A 1 -5.60 -2.63 -12.16
CA MET A 1 -5.87 -3.91 -11.47
C MET A 1 -6.62 -3.59 -10.17
N THR A 2 -7.34 -4.54 -9.54
CA THR A 2 -7.99 -4.30 -8.24
C THR A 2 -7.49 -5.26 -7.18
N VAL A 3 -7.41 -4.79 -5.94
CA VAL A 3 -7.20 -5.60 -4.74
C VAL A 3 -8.31 -5.34 -3.74
N CYS A 4 -8.54 -6.29 -2.85
CA CYS A 4 -9.47 -6.15 -1.75
C CYS A 4 -8.67 -5.86 -0.48
N ILE A 5 -9.04 -4.79 0.23
CA ILE A 5 -8.45 -4.38 1.51
C ILE A 5 -9.64 -4.10 2.44
N ASP A 6 -9.68 -4.75 3.60
CA ASP A 6 -10.81 -4.70 4.55
C ASP A 6 -12.18 -4.90 3.88
N ASN A 7 -12.29 -5.91 3.00
CA ASN A 7 -13.48 -6.24 2.21
C ASN A 7 -13.92 -5.18 1.18
N ALA A 8 -13.15 -4.12 0.97
CA ALA A 8 -13.39 -3.10 -0.05
C ALA A 8 -12.48 -3.29 -1.28
N GLN A 9 -13.04 -3.17 -2.49
CA GLN A 9 -12.25 -3.20 -3.72
C GLN A 9 -11.57 -1.85 -3.96
N ASN A 10 -10.27 -1.91 -4.22
CA ASN A 10 -9.40 -0.75 -4.38
C ASN A 10 -8.58 -0.87 -5.67
N PRO A 11 -8.39 0.23 -6.41
CA PRO A 11 -7.49 0.24 -7.55
C PRO A 11 -6.04 0.00 -7.08
N LEU A 12 -5.32 -0.85 -7.81
CA LEU A 12 -3.89 -1.12 -7.60
C LEU A 12 -3.12 -0.84 -8.89
N ILE A 13 -2.00 -0.14 -8.73
CA ILE A 13 -0.91 -0.04 -9.69
C ILE A 13 0.20 -0.99 -9.21
N ILE A 14 0.66 -1.88 -10.09
CA ILE A 14 1.85 -2.68 -9.84
C ILE A 14 3.04 -1.89 -10.37
N ASP A 15 3.92 -1.50 -9.47
CA ASP A 15 5.13 -0.75 -9.78
C ASP A 15 6.34 -1.54 -9.27
N SER A 16 7.13 -2.10 -10.20
CA SER A 16 8.33 -2.87 -9.86
C SER A 16 9.47 -2.00 -9.34
N GLY A 17 9.41 -0.67 -9.55
CA GLY A 17 10.37 0.29 -9.00
C GLY A 17 10.04 0.71 -7.56
N ALA A 18 8.86 0.37 -7.06
CA ALA A 18 8.44 0.72 -5.70
C ALA A 18 8.94 -0.31 -4.69
N HIS A 19 9.66 0.16 -3.67
CA HIS A 19 10.15 -0.70 -2.59
C HIS A 19 9.02 -1.29 -1.73
N CYS A 20 7.91 -0.57 -1.59
CA CYS A 20 6.74 -1.01 -0.84
C CYS A 20 5.44 -0.42 -1.41
N SER A 21 4.30 -0.89 -0.90
CA SER A 21 3.01 -0.27 -1.20
C SER A 21 2.89 1.10 -0.52
N ILE A 22 2.47 2.11 -1.30
CA ILE A 22 2.32 3.49 -0.84
C ILE A 22 0.89 3.93 -1.13
N VAL A 23 0.29 4.64 -0.19
CA VAL A 23 -1.03 5.25 -0.34
C VAL A 23 -0.99 6.69 0.17
N ALA A 24 -1.84 7.54 -0.40
CA ALA A 24 -1.97 8.93 0.02
C ALA A 24 -2.81 9.06 1.29
N ARG A 25 -2.59 10.12 2.08
CA ARG A 25 -3.33 10.37 3.33
C ARG A 25 -4.84 10.45 3.10
N ASN A 26 -5.27 11.18 2.07
CA ASN A 26 -6.69 11.32 1.71
C ASN A 26 -7.36 9.97 1.39
N TYR A 27 -6.62 9.03 0.82
CA TYR A 27 -7.11 7.66 0.62
C TYR A 27 -7.34 6.96 1.96
N LEU A 28 -6.42 7.10 2.92
CA LEU A 28 -6.60 6.55 4.26
C LEU A 28 -7.79 7.20 5.00
N ASP A 29 -7.92 8.52 4.91
CA ASP A 29 -9.03 9.25 5.53
C ASP A 29 -10.40 8.81 4.97
N THR A 30 -10.45 8.47 3.68
CA THR A 30 -11.69 8.07 3.00
C THR A 30 -12.04 6.60 3.27
N HIS A 31 -11.04 5.71 3.28
CA HIS A 31 -11.29 4.25 3.26
C HIS A 31 -11.02 3.56 4.60
N PHE A 32 -10.23 4.17 5.49
CA PHE A 32 -9.81 3.57 6.76
C PHE A 32 -9.95 4.57 7.92
N PRO A 33 -11.20 4.88 8.35
CA PRO A 33 -11.41 5.78 9.47
C PRO A 33 -10.67 5.26 10.72
N ASN A 34 -9.93 6.14 11.38
CA ASN A 34 -9.02 5.84 12.50
C ASN A 34 -7.70 5.13 12.15
N TRP A 35 -7.24 5.16 10.89
CA TRP A 35 -5.91 4.65 10.51
C TRP A 35 -4.78 5.22 11.38
N GLU A 36 -4.91 6.45 11.86
CA GLU A 36 -3.94 7.12 12.73
C GLU A 36 -3.67 6.33 14.03
N LYS A 37 -4.66 5.62 14.56
CA LYS A 37 -4.51 4.77 15.77
C LYS A 37 -3.71 3.49 15.50
N GLN A 38 -3.60 3.10 14.23
CA GLN A 38 -2.86 1.93 13.76
C GLN A 38 -1.50 2.32 13.18
N LEU A 39 -1.16 3.62 13.23
CA LEU A 39 0.06 4.14 12.64
C LEU A 39 1.28 3.70 13.44
N LEU A 40 2.15 2.95 12.79
CA LEU A 40 3.44 2.58 13.33
C LEU A 40 4.50 3.61 12.90
N PRO A 41 5.44 3.95 13.79
CA PRO A 41 6.52 4.86 13.44
C PRO A 41 7.40 4.24 12.36
N THR A 42 7.61 4.99 11.27
CA THR A 42 8.56 4.61 10.23
C THR A 42 9.92 5.23 10.52
N LYS A 43 11.00 4.49 10.29
CA LYS A 43 12.35 5.08 10.15
C LYS A 43 12.37 5.87 8.84
N ALA A 44 11.90 7.13 8.88
CA ALA A 44 11.69 7.99 7.71
C ALA A 44 12.92 8.12 6.79
N LYS A 45 14.14 7.85 7.29
CA LYS A 45 15.39 7.91 6.54
C LYS A 45 15.48 6.97 5.32
N ASN A 46 14.59 5.98 5.19
CA ASN A 46 14.71 4.96 4.15
C ASN A 46 13.76 5.15 2.94
N PHE A 47 12.84 6.11 2.97
CA PHE A 47 11.90 6.33 1.87
C PHE A 47 12.18 7.65 1.16
N LYS A 48 12.52 7.55 -0.12
CA LYS A 48 12.68 8.70 -1.01
C LYS A 48 11.69 8.59 -2.16
N SER A 49 10.86 9.60 -2.36
CA SER A 49 10.10 9.73 -3.60
C SER A 49 11.01 10.22 -4.72
N ALA A 50 10.70 9.86 -5.97
CA ALA A 50 11.48 10.26 -7.15
C ALA A 50 11.72 11.79 -7.27
N LEU A 51 10.80 12.60 -6.73
CA LEU A 51 10.90 14.06 -6.72
C LEU A 51 11.23 14.66 -5.34
N GLU A 52 11.52 13.83 -4.34
CA GLU A 52 11.73 14.22 -2.93
C GLU A 52 10.61 15.11 -2.32
N LYS A 53 9.40 15.10 -2.90
CA LYS A 53 8.24 15.90 -2.47
C LYS A 53 7.32 15.18 -1.47
N MET A 54 7.48 13.88 -1.29
CA MET A 54 6.63 13.11 -0.36
C MET A 54 7.33 12.89 0.97
N THR A 55 6.60 13.11 2.06
CA THR A 55 7.05 12.82 3.41
C THR A 55 6.31 11.60 3.93
N SER A 56 7.05 10.57 4.37
CA SER A 56 6.47 9.40 5.01
C SER A 56 5.88 9.77 6.36
N ILE A 57 4.60 9.46 6.57
CA ILE A 57 3.88 9.72 7.83
C ILE A 57 4.03 8.54 8.80
N GLY A 58 4.09 7.32 8.27
CA GLY A 58 4.22 6.10 9.04
C GLY A 58 3.91 4.86 8.20
N THR A 59 3.76 3.72 8.86
CA THR A 59 3.35 2.47 8.22
C THR A 59 2.12 1.92 8.91
N ILE A 60 1.19 1.37 8.13
CA ILE A 60 0.07 0.59 8.65
C ILE A 60 0.14 -0.82 8.06
N ILE A 61 -0.36 -1.79 8.81
CA ILE A 61 -0.43 -3.19 8.36
C ILE A 61 -1.87 -3.45 7.91
N LYS A 62 -2.02 -3.94 6.68
CA LYS A 62 -3.31 -4.30 6.08
C LYS A 62 -3.20 -5.62 5.34
N GLU A 63 -4.24 -6.44 5.43
CA GLU A 63 -4.36 -7.63 4.62
C GLU A 63 -4.83 -7.25 3.22
N ILE A 64 -4.10 -7.71 2.21
CA ILE A 64 -4.43 -7.47 0.81
C ILE A 64 -4.85 -8.79 0.20
N ILE A 65 -6.14 -8.90 -0.16
CA ILE A 65 -6.69 -10.05 -0.86
C ILE A 65 -6.73 -9.71 -2.34
N LYS A 66 -6.00 -10.46 -3.18
CA LYS A 66 -6.13 -10.35 -4.64
C LYS A 66 -7.17 -11.35 -5.14
N PRO A 67 -8.40 -10.92 -5.48
CA PRO A 67 -9.40 -11.85 -6.00
C PRO A 67 -8.96 -12.36 -7.38
N HIS A 68 -8.63 -13.64 -7.48
CA HIS A 68 -8.32 -14.28 -8.75
C HIS A 68 -9.62 -14.72 -9.42
N ARG A 69 -10.00 -14.06 -10.52
CA ARG A 69 -11.29 -14.34 -11.18
C ARG A 69 -11.26 -15.58 -12.09
N LYS A 70 -10.07 -16.00 -12.56
CA LYS A 70 -9.74 -17.24 -13.29
C LYS A 70 -8.24 -17.20 -13.69
N GLY A 71 -7.52 -18.32 -13.61
CA GLY A 71 -6.09 -18.44 -13.99
C GLY A 71 -5.10 -18.46 -12.82
N ASN A 72 -3.83 -18.76 -13.13
CA ASN A 72 -2.75 -18.89 -12.14
C ASN A 72 -2.10 -17.53 -11.85
N ILE A 73 -2.00 -17.16 -10.57
CA ILE A 73 -1.16 -16.04 -10.14
C ILE A 73 0.22 -16.62 -9.81
N ARG A 74 1.26 -16.17 -10.53
CA ARG A 74 2.66 -16.41 -10.15
C ARG A 74 3.22 -15.12 -9.56
N LEU A 75 3.54 -15.13 -8.27
CA LEU A 75 4.34 -14.10 -7.62
C LEU A 75 5.76 -14.65 -7.55
N ILE A 76 6.71 -13.97 -8.19
CA ILE A 76 8.13 -14.28 -8.07
C ILE A 76 8.72 -13.19 -7.18
N PRO A 77 8.80 -13.41 -5.85
CA PRO A 77 9.54 -12.49 -5.00
C PRO A 77 11.02 -12.59 -5.35
N GLU A 78 11.66 -11.46 -5.61
CA GLU A 78 13.11 -11.36 -5.74
C GLU A 78 13.66 -10.81 -4.42
N PHE A 79 14.73 -11.44 -3.91
CA PHE A 79 15.39 -11.12 -2.64
C PHE A 79 16.76 -10.49 -2.90
#